data_AF-A0ABD5RLZ3-F1
#
_entry.id   AF-A0ABD5RLZ3-F1
#
_cell.length_a   1.000
_cell.length_b   1.000
_cell.length_c   1.000
_cell.angle_alpha   90.00
_cell.angle_beta   90.00
_cell.angle_gamma   90.00
#
_symmetry.space_group_name_H-M   'P 1'
#
loop_
_entity.id
_entity.type
_entity.pdbx_description
1 polymer ?
#
loop_
_entity_poly.entity_id
_entity_poly.type
_entity_poly.pdbx_seq_one_letter_code
_entity_poly.pdbx_strand_id
1 'polypeptide(L)'
;MTWRDSWPGDPEFDDEVSVAIKPSAVRDCGVVESYAEEHGEVVQFTSVEAAREELTRHRTSAELSLQRVAPNDPAEVEWYLVSLGQHGYSADERGPPDEGWTFDPTANQYGAFGEALFTATPHGTRPLKQFVHRDLGIDDALRVRVDSSPPVVSNDAGTWHPDVAAAVRLRWGPDVQRYLFEVKTGTGELERTQEATMREHARSQARDRVVHVVADIAGLPEEYSVEFHAVG
;
A
#
# COMPACT_ATOMS: atom_id res chain seq x y z
N MET A 1 16.53 8.38 -42.01
CA MET A 1 16.84 8.22 -40.57
C MET A 1 15.53 8.07 -39.85
N THR A 2 15.24 6.85 -39.41
CA THR A 2 14.01 6.56 -38.67
C THR A 2 14.28 6.68 -37.17
N TRP A 3 13.28 6.98 -36.36
CA TRP A 3 13.41 7.09 -34.90
C TRP A 3 13.87 5.79 -34.22
N ARG A 4 13.78 4.64 -34.92
CA ARG A 4 14.36 3.35 -34.49
C ARG A 4 15.88 3.34 -34.54
N ASP A 5 16.51 4.20 -35.35
CA ASP A 5 17.97 4.30 -35.49
C ASP A 5 18.59 5.23 -34.43
N SER A 6 17.79 5.78 -33.51
CA SER A 6 18.20 6.70 -32.44
C SER A 6 17.76 6.25 -31.05
N TRP A 7 17.27 5.01 -30.93
CA TRP A 7 16.94 4.41 -29.64
C TRP A 7 18.26 3.99 -28.99
N PRO A 8 18.65 4.51 -27.81
CA PRO A 8 19.71 3.87 -27.05
C PRO A 8 19.23 2.44 -26.82
N GLY A 9 20.05 1.45 -27.19
CA GLY A 9 19.71 0.04 -26.95
C GLY A 9 19.23 -0.14 -25.51
N ASP A 10 18.37 -1.13 -25.29
CA ASP A 10 18.03 -1.55 -23.92
C ASP A 10 19.34 -1.57 -23.10
N PRO A 11 19.41 -0.83 -21.98
CA PRO A 11 20.61 -0.90 -21.17
C PRO A 11 20.73 -2.35 -20.73
N GLU A 12 21.85 -2.99 -21.05
CA GLU A 12 22.29 -4.20 -20.36
C GLU A 12 22.43 -3.81 -18.88
N PHE A 13 21.37 -3.95 -18.10
CA PHE A 13 21.42 -3.82 -16.65
C PHE A 13 21.88 -5.16 -16.07
N ASP A 14 23.14 -5.49 -16.28
CA ASP A 14 23.91 -6.40 -15.41
C ASP A 14 24.73 -5.55 -14.43
N ASP A 15 24.08 -4.58 -13.79
CA ASP A 15 24.71 -3.80 -12.72
C ASP A 15 24.60 -4.60 -11.42
N GLU A 16 25.75 -4.84 -10.78
CA GLU A 16 25.80 -5.41 -9.44
C GLU A 16 24.92 -4.60 -8.48
N VAL A 17 24.09 -5.29 -7.70
CA VAL A 17 23.20 -4.65 -6.73
C VAL A 17 23.66 -4.89 -5.30
N SER A 18 23.54 -3.85 -4.49
CA SER A 18 23.85 -3.88 -3.07
C SER A 18 22.59 -4.09 -2.22
N VAL A 19 22.61 -5.10 -1.34
CA VAL A 19 21.50 -5.44 -0.45
C VAL A 19 21.96 -5.36 1.00
N ALA A 20 21.32 -4.52 1.81
CA ALA A 20 21.50 -4.53 3.26
C ALA A 20 20.47 -5.42 3.95
N ILE A 21 20.94 -6.40 4.72
CA ILE A 21 20.15 -7.28 5.55
C ILE A 21 19.75 -6.52 6.81
N LYS A 22 18.46 -6.27 6.98
CA LYS A 22 17.97 -5.54 8.15
C LYS A 22 17.86 -6.47 9.37
N PRO A 23 17.96 -5.92 10.60
CA PRO A 23 17.79 -6.69 11.83
C PRO A 23 16.48 -7.49 11.90
N SER A 24 15.41 -7.01 11.26
CA SER A 24 14.14 -7.75 11.17
C SER A 24 14.26 -9.07 10.39
N ALA A 25 15.06 -9.11 9.33
CA ALA A 25 15.30 -10.33 8.57
C ALA A 25 16.15 -11.35 9.36
N VAL A 26 17.16 -10.86 10.10
CA VAL A 26 18.02 -11.69 10.98
C VAL A 26 17.20 -12.29 12.12
N ARG A 27 16.46 -11.46 12.85
CA ARG A 27 15.66 -11.87 14.01
C ARG A 27 14.63 -12.95 13.66
N ASP A 28 13.99 -12.83 12.50
CA ASP A 28 12.85 -13.66 12.14
C ASP A 28 13.25 -14.90 11.31
N CYS A 29 14.51 -14.96 10.84
CA CYS A 29 15.03 -16.08 10.05
C CYS A 29 16.47 -16.43 10.44
N GLY A 30 16.64 -17.52 11.18
CA GLY A 30 17.98 -18.02 11.58
C GLY A 30 18.89 -18.39 10.39
N VAL A 31 18.34 -18.68 9.21
CA VAL A 31 19.17 -18.89 8.00
C VAL A 31 19.76 -17.58 7.50
N VAL A 32 19.01 -16.47 7.58
CA VAL A 32 19.51 -15.13 7.24
C VAL A 32 20.51 -14.65 8.29
N GLU A 33 20.31 -15.00 9.57
CA GLU A 33 21.30 -14.76 10.62
C GLU A 33 22.64 -15.44 10.29
N SER A 34 22.63 -16.76 10.03
CA SER A 34 23.86 -17.48 9.64
C SER A 34 24.49 -16.91 8.36
N TYR A 35 23.68 -16.52 7.39
CA TYR A 35 24.16 -15.92 6.15
C TYR A 35 24.83 -14.57 6.39
N ALA A 36 24.24 -13.71 7.23
CA ALA A 36 24.79 -12.41 7.59
C ALA A 36 26.05 -12.53 8.46
N GLU A 37 26.15 -13.54 9.32
CA GLU A 37 27.38 -13.85 10.07
C GLU A 37 28.54 -14.26 9.14
N GLU A 38 28.24 -15.00 8.06
CA GLU A 38 29.24 -15.48 7.10
C GLU A 38 29.65 -14.40 6.09
N HIS A 39 28.69 -13.63 5.58
CA HIS A 39 28.89 -12.72 4.43
C HIS A 39 28.83 -11.22 4.80
N GLY A 40 28.45 -10.90 6.03
CA GLY A 40 28.21 -9.53 6.49
C GLY A 40 26.77 -9.04 6.25
N GLU A 41 26.44 -7.90 6.85
CA GLU A 41 25.09 -7.31 6.79
C GLU A 41 24.79 -6.58 5.47
N VAL A 42 25.81 -6.33 4.64
CA VAL A 42 25.66 -5.72 3.30
C VAL A 42 26.33 -6.65 2.30
N VAL A 43 25.55 -7.15 1.35
CA VAL A 43 25.99 -8.17 0.40
C VAL A 43 25.76 -7.69 -1.03
N GLN A 44 26.72 -7.95 -1.89
CA GLN A 44 26.68 -7.60 -3.31
C GLN A 44 26.20 -8.81 -4.12
N PHE A 45 25.30 -8.57 -5.07
CA PHE A 45 24.77 -9.59 -5.97
C PHE A 45 24.91 -9.14 -7.40
N THR A 46 25.03 -10.09 -8.33
CA THR A 46 25.14 -9.79 -9.76
C THR A 46 23.87 -9.19 -10.36
N SER A 47 22.72 -9.39 -9.70
CA SER A 47 21.43 -8.78 -10.07
C SER A 47 20.45 -8.89 -8.90
N VAL A 48 19.33 -8.16 -8.99
CA VAL A 48 18.26 -8.27 -7.98
C VAL A 48 17.57 -9.64 -8.02
N GLU A 49 17.50 -10.28 -9.19
CA GLU A 49 16.99 -11.63 -9.34
C GLU A 49 17.90 -12.64 -8.63
N ALA A 50 19.23 -12.50 -8.78
CA ALA A 50 20.19 -13.33 -8.07
C ALA A 50 20.11 -13.12 -6.55
N ALA A 51 20.00 -11.87 -6.10
CA ALA A 51 19.76 -11.54 -4.70
C ALA A 51 18.47 -12.20 -4.17
N ARG A 52 17.39 -12.13 -4.95
CA ARG A 52 16.11 -12.73 -4.58
C ARG A 52 16.23 -14.25 -4.51
N GLU A 53 16.81 -14.88 -5.53
CA GLU A 53 16.99 -16.33 -5.55
C GLU A 53 17.79 -16.79 -4.34
N GLU A 54 18.93 -16.16 -4.08
CA GLU A 54 19.82 -16.58 -2.99
C GLU A 54 19.20 -16.32 -1.61
N LEU A 55 18.69 -15.12 -1.36
CA LEU A 55 18.20 -14.72 -0.03
C LEU A 55 16.81 -15.27 0.30
N THR A 56 16.06 -15.75 -0.70
CA THR A 56 14.71 -16.30 -0.51
C THR A 56 14.55 -17.79 -0.89
N ARG A 57 15.60 -18.47 -1.37
CA ARG A 57 15.55 -19.93 -1.68
C ARG A 57 15.24 -20.80 -0.46
N HIS A 58 15.57 -20.32 0.73
CA HIS A 58 15.45 -21.10 1.95
C HIS A 58 13.99 -21.12 2.41
N ARG A 59 13.49 -22.30 2.77
CA ARG A 59 12.19 -22.39 3.47
C ARG A 59 12.38 -21.85 4.87
N THR A 60 11.90 -20.65 5.12
CA THR A 60 11.95 -20.00 6.42
C THR A 60 10.53 -19.88 6.98
N SER A 61 10.40 -19.76 8.30
CA SER A 61 9.13 -19.44 8.97
C SER A 61 8.68 -17.99 8.76
N ALA A 62 9.60 -17.12 8.34
CA ALA A 62 9.34 -15.73 8.04
C ALA A 62 9.15 -15.51 6.54
N GLU A 63 8.24 -14.60 6.19
CA GLU A 63 8.11 -14.14 4.82
C GLU A 63 9.15 -13.03 4.60
N LEU A 64 10.16 -13.30 3.77
CA LEU A 64 11.23 -12.36 3.46
C LEU A 64 10.91 -11.59 2.17
N SER A 65 11.27 -10.31 2.13
CA SER A 65 11.10 -9.48 0.95
C SER A 65 12.27 -8.53 0.73
N LEU A 66 12.58 -8.32 -0.55
CA LEU A 66 13.50 -7.28 -1.00
C LEU A 66 12.71 -5.99 -1.26
N GLN A 67 13.04 -4.95 -0.51
CA GLN A 67 12.46 -3.61 -0.64
C GLN A 67 13.50 -2.66 -1.19
N ARG A 68 13.12 -1.86 -2.18
CA ARG A 68 14.01 -0.84 -2.73
C ARG A 68 14.23 0.27 -1.72
N VAL A 69 15.46 0.74 -1.61
CA VAL A 69 15.82 1.87 -0.76
C VAL A 69 15.15 3.15 -1.26
N ALA A 70 14.67 3.98 -0.33
CA ALA A 70 14.00 5.22 -0.68
C ALA A 70 14.99 6.20 -1.33
N PRO A 71 14.58 7.05 -2.30
CA PRO A 71 15.48 7.94 -3.03
C PRO A 71 16.31 8.93 -2.19
N ASN A 72 15.90 9.18 -0.95
CA ASN A 72 16.57 10.10 -0.01
C ASN A 72 17.13 9.37 1.23
N ASP A 73 17.17 8.04 1.21
CA ASP A 73 17.78 7.27 2.29
C ASP A 73 19.31 7.48 2.25
N PRO A 74 19.96 7.80 3.38
CA PRO A 74 21.41 8.01 3.42
C PRO A 74 22.21 6.71 3.25
N ALA A 75 21.59 5.53 3.25
CA ALA A 75 22.28 4.27 3.06
C ALA A 75 22.85 4.15 1.64
N GLU A 76 24.13 3.78 1.55
CA GLU A 76 24.81 3.49 0.27
C GLU A 76 24.48 2.08 -0.24
N VAL A 77 23.18 1.73 -0.23
CA VAL A 77 22.67 0.44 -0.73
C VAL A 77 21.41 0.66 -1.57
N GLU A 78 21.12 -0.28 -2.46
CA GLU A 78 19.97 -0.16 -3.37
C GLU A 78 18.73 -0.89 -2.87
N TRP A 79 18.94 -1.94 -2.06
CA TRP A 79 17.88 -2.78 -1.54
C TRP A 79 18.06 -3.12 -0.07
N TYR A 80 16.95 -3.40 0.58
CA TYR A 80 16.86 -3.96 1.92
C TYR A 80 16.22 -5.33 1.89
N LEU A 81 16.85 -6.31 2.53
CA LEU A 81 16.18 -7.55 2.90
C LEU A 81 15.50 -7.35 4.25
N VAL A 82 14.17 -7.46 4.27
CA VAL A 82 13.35 -7.35 5.47
C VAL A 82 12.48 -8.59 5.65
N SER A 83 12.17 -8.91 6.90
CA SER A 83 11.02 -9.76 7.20
C SER A 83 9.74 -8.92 7.08
N LEU A 84 8.76 -9.44 6.34
CA LEU A 84 7.39 -8.89 6.27
C LEU A 84 6.57 -9.21 7.53
N GLY A 85 7.18 -9.89 8.50
CA GLY A 85 6.65 -10.09 9.84
C GLY A 85 5.68 -11.27 9.95
N GLN A 86 6.02 -12.23 10.80
CA GLN A 86 5.03 -12.65 11.80
C GLN A 86 5.12 -11.65 12.94
N HIS A 87 4.13 -10.75 13.03
CA HIS A 87 4.13 -9.69 14.03
C HIS A 87 3.81 -10.23 15.43
N GLY A 88 4.83 -10.21 16.29
CA GLY A 88 4.76 -10.35 17.74
C GLY A 88 5.00 -11.76 18.27
N TYR A 89 5.34 -11.85 19.57
CA TYR A 89 5.38 -13.07 20.38
C TYR A 89 4.29 -14.06 19.92
N SER A 90 4.58 -15.35 19.85
CA SER A 90 3.55 -16.36 19.58
C SER A 90 2.39 -16.24 20.59
N ALA A 91 1.21 -16.74 20.24
CA ALA A 91 0.06 -16.71 21.16
C ALA A 91 0.38 -17.37 22.52
N ASP A 92 1.28 -18.35 22.52
CA ASP A 92 1.77 -19.04 23.72
C ASP A 92 2.76 -18.19 24.53
N GLU A 93 3.53 -17.31 23.89
CA GLU A 93 4.50 -16.39 24.52
C GLU A 93 3.85 -15.12 25.09
N ARG A 94 2.66 -14.72 24.62
CA ARG A 94 1.95 -13.55 25.15
C ARG A 94 1.27 -13.82 26.49
N GLY A 95 1.00 -15.09 26.82
CA GLY A 95 0.11 -15.48 27.93
C GLY A 95 -1.28 -14.85 27.80
N PRO A 96 -2.25 -15.16 28.67
CA PRO A 96 -3.40 -14.29 28.84
C PRO A 96 -2.90 -13.03 29.58
N PRO A 97 -2.85 -11.85 28.96
CA PRO A 97 -2.58 -10.62 29.67
C PRO A 97 -3.75 -10.36 30.63
N ASP A 98 -3.43 -10.01 31.88
CA ASP A 98 -4.43 -9.65 32.88
C ASP A 98 -5.30 -8.44 32.44
N GLU A 99 -4.83 -7.65 31.46
CA GLU A 99 -5.44 -6.39 30.96
C GLU A 99 -5.71 -6.36 29.42
N GLY A 100 -5.59 -7.48 28.70
CA GLY A 100 -5.85 -7.54 27.24
C GLY A 100 -4.61 -7.54 26.34
N TRP A 101 -4.79 -7.90 25.06
CA TRP A 101 -3.68 -8.21 24.14
C TRP A 101 -3.29 -6.98 23.33
N THR A 102 -2.01 -6.61 23.37
CA THR A 102 -1.44 -5.49 22.58
C THR A 102 -0.81 -5.98 21.27
N PHE A 103 -0.98 -5.20 20.21
CA PHE A 103 -0.51 -5.49 18.86
C PHE A 103 0.05 -4.24 18.18
N ASP A 104 1.09 -4.44 17.37
CA ASP A 104 1.60 -3.45 16.43
C ASP A 104 0.74 -3.46 15.15
N PRO A 105 0.26 -2.31 14.66
CA PRO A 105 -0.41 -2.23 13.37
C PRO A 105 0.53 -2.57 12.20
N THR A 106 0.07 -3.46 11.34
CA THR A 106 0.74 -3.79 10.07
C THR A 106 0.45 -2.74 8.98
N ALA A 107 1.27 -2.71 7.92
CA ALA A 107 1.03 -1.86 6.75
C ALA A 107 -0.36 -2.07 6.14
N ASN A 108 -0.83 -3.32 6.07
CA ASN A 108 -2.16 -3.66 5.58
C ASN A 108 -3.26 -3.10 6.48
N GLN A 109 -3.08 -3.12 7.80
CA GLN A 109 -4.03 -2.53 8.74
C GLN A 109 -4.07 -1.01 8.61
N TYR A 110 -2.93 -0.34 8.40
CA TYR A 110 -2.90 1.09 8.09
C TYR A 110 -3.62 1.41 6.78
N GLY A 111 -3.41 0.63 5.72
CA GLY A 111 -4.19 0.74 4.47
C GLY A 111 -5.70 0.65 4.73
N ALA A 112 -6.13 -0.40 5.43
CA ALA A 112 -7.54 -0.60 5.78
C ALA A 112 -8.12 0.52 6.66
N PHE A 113 -7.33 1.08 7.59
CA PHE A 113 -7.74 2.27 8.35
C PHE A 113 -7.95 3.48 7.43
N GLY A 114 -7.04 3.70 6.48
CA GLY A 114 -7.17 4.75 5.47
C GLY A 114 -8.47 4.64 4.69
N GLU A 115 -8.79 3.45 4.19
CA GLU A 115 -10.06 3.20 3.48
C GLU A 115 -11.27 3.42 4.40
N ALA A 116 -11.22 2.93 5.64
CA ALA A 116 -12.29 3.07 6.62
C ALA A 116 -12.63 4.54 6.93
N LEU A 117 -11.66 5.46 6.83
CA LEU A 117 -11.90 6.90 6.95
C LEU A 117 -12.90 7.43 5.90
N PHE A 118 -13.17 6.67 4.83
CA PHE A 118 -14.13 7.02 3.77
C PHE A 118 -15.33 6.06 3.71
N THR A 119 -15.13 4.78 4.02
CA THR A 119 -16.14 3.72 3.85
C THR A 119 -16.89 3.31 5.11
N ALA A 120 -16.48 3.79 6.30
CA ALA A 120 -17.11 3.39 7.58
C ALA A 120 -18.62 3.67 7.69
N THR A 121 -19.20 4.47 6.77
CA THR A 121 -20.65 4.63 6.69
C THR A 121 -21.12 4.57 5.23
N PRO A 122 -22.30 3.97 4.95
CA PRO A 122 -22.83 3.88 3.59
C PRO A 122 -23.18 5.25 2.97
N HIS A 123 -23.20 6.30 3.79
CA HIS A 123 -23.51 7.67 3.38
C HIS A 123 -22.28 8.57 3.25
N GLY A 124 -21.09 8.00 3.34
CA GLY A 124 -19.84 8.74 3.33
C GLY A 124 -19.54 9.44 4.65
N THR A 125 -18.27 9.45 5.00
CA THR A 125 -17.75 10.18 6.15
C THR A 125 -17.71 11.68 5.90
N ARG A 126 -17.42 12.46 6.94
CA ARG A 126 -17.36 13.92 6.86
C ARG A 126 -16.31 14.44 5.84
N PRO A 127 -15.08 13.91 5.78
CA PRO A 127 -14.10 14.33 4.77
C PRO A 127 -14.61 14.17 3.34
N LEU A 128 -15.19 13.00 3.01
CA LEU A 128 -15.74 12.73 1.68
C LEU A 128 -16.84 13.72 1.32
N LYS A 129 -17.78 13.97 2.25
CA LYS A 129 -18.86 14.93 2.04
C LYS A 129 -18.32 16.33 1.80
N GLN A 130 -17.35 16.79 2.59
CA GLN A 130 -16.77 18.12 2.45
C GLN A 130 -16.02 18.29 1.12
N PHE A 131 -15.25 17.26 0.70
CA PHE A 131 -14.60 17.24 -0.61
C PHE A 131 -15.63 17.39 -1.74
N VAL A 132 -16.69 16.56 -1.72
CA VAL A 132 -17.75 16.60 -2.73
C VAL A 132 -18.47 17.95 -2.79
N HIS A 133 -18.81 18.55 -1.64
CA HIS A 133 -19.47 19.87 -1.62
C HIS A 133 -18.56 20.95 -2.22
N ARG A 134 -17.27 20.93 -1.87
CA ARG A 134 -16.28 21.89 -2.39
C ARG A 134 -16.04 21.71 -3.88
N ASP A 135 -15.90 20.47 -4.34
CA ASP A 135 -15.62 20.15 -5.74
C ASP A 135 -16.78 20.50 -6.68
N LEU A 136 -18.02 20.29 -6.22
CA LEU A 136 -19.23 20.61 -7.00
C LEU A 136 -19.70 22.05 -6.82
N GLY A 137 -19.30 22.74 -5.75
CA GLY A 137 -19.74 24.11 -5.45
C GLY A 137 -21.23 24.21 -5.15
N ILE A 138 -21.83 23.16 -4.58
CA ILE A 138 -23.26 23.09 -4.26
C ILE A 138 -23.41 23.19 -2.74
N ASP A 139 -23.99 24.30 -2.26
CA ASP A 139 -24.01 24.67 -0.84
C ASP A 139 -24.98 23.85 0.03
N ASP A 140 -26.07 23.29 -0.51
CA ASP A 140 -26.92 22.43 0.31
C ASP A 140 -27.74 21.40 -0.46
N ALA A 141 -27.93 20.27 0.22
CA ALA A 141 -28.74 19.10 -0.15
C ALA A 141 -28.10 18.08 -1.11
N LEU A 142 -26.80 17.80 -0.98
CA LEU A 142 -26.20 16.59 -1.60
C LEU A 142 -26.37 15.37 -0.70
N ARG A 143 -26.69 14.22 -1.32
CA ARG A 143 -26.58 12.91 -0.69
C ARG A 143 -25.44 12.15 -1.35
N VAL A 144 -24.55 11.63 -0.52
CA VAL A 144 -23.45 10.75 -0.93
C VAL A 144 -23.84 9.32 -0.60
N ARG A 145 -23.67 8.41 -1.54
CA ARG A 145 -23.73 6.97 -1.32
C ARG A 145 -22.37 6.38 -1.65
N VAL A 146 -21.80 5.67 -0.68
CA VAL A 146 -20.51 5.00 -0.82
C VAL A 146 -20.72 3.55 -1.21
N ASP A 147 -19.87 3.08 -2.12
CA ASP A 147 -19.69 1.70 -2.52
C ASP A 147 -18.23 1.32 -2.24
N SER A 148 -18.03 0.40 -1.28
CA SER A 148 -16.72 -0.10 -0.87
C SER A 148 -16.25 -1.32 -1.68
N SER A 149 -16.99 -1.70 -2.72
CA SER A 149 -16.61 -2.76 -3.65
C SER A 149 -16.96 -2.34 -5.09
N PRO A 150 -16.38 -1.22 -5.56
CA PRO A 150 -16.73 -0.67 -6.87
C PRO A 150 -16.29 -1.61 -8.01
N PRO A 151 -16.90 -1.48 -9.20
CA PRO A 151 -16.55 -2.30 -10.33
C PRO A 151 -15.13 -2.01 -10.81
N VAL A 152 -14.48 -3.08 -11.30
CA VAL A 152 -13.16 -3.02 -11.94
C VAL A 152 -13.20 -2.13 -13.17
N VAL A 153 -12.15 -1.32 -13.35
CA VAL A 153 -11.91 -0.51 -14.54
C VAL A 153 -10.84 -1.21 -15.37
N SER A 154 -11.17 -1.54 -16.63
CA SER A 154 -10.22 -2.08 -17.60
C SER A 154 -10.20 -1.22 -18.86
N ASN A 155 -9.00 -0.84 -19.30
CA ASN A 155 -8.76 -0.04 -20.50
C ASN A 155 -7.42 -0.45 -21.15
N ASP A 156 -6.97 0.31 -22.16
CA ASP A 156 -5.78 -0.07 -22.95
C ASP A 156 -4.49 0.03 -22.11
N ALA A 157 -4.45 0.88 -21.07
CA ALA A 157 -3.34 1.00 -20.14
C ALA A 157 -3.30 -0.10 -19.07
N GLY A 158 -4.41 -0.82 -18.81
CA GLY A 158 -4.42 -1.94 -17.88
C GLY A 158 -5.73 -2.11 -17.12
N THR A 159 -5.62 -2.67 -15.92
CA THR A 159 -6.74 -2.95 -15.02
C THR A 159 -6.49 -2.28 -13.67
N TRP A 160 -7.51 -1.59 -13.17
CA TRP A 160 -7.51 -0.92 -11.88
C TRP A 160 -8.78 -1.31 -11.11
N HIS A 161 -8.60 -1.64 -9.83
CA HIS A 161 -9.66 -1.90 -8.88
C HIS A 161 -9.74 -0.68 -7.95
N PRO A 162 -10.71 0.24 -8.13
CA PRO A 162 -10.84 1.36 -7.22
C PRO A 162 -11.15 0.87 -5.80
N ASP A 163 -10.61 1.54 -4.80
CA ASP A 163 -10.90 1.19 -3.39
C ASP A 163 -12.33 1.57 -3.02
N VAL A 164 -12.80 2.72 -3.54
CA VAL A 164 -14.11 3.28 -3.19
C VAL A 164 -14.74 3.96 -4.39
N ALA A 165 -16.05 3.81 -4.56
CA ALA A 165 -16.85 4.70 -5.40
C ALA A 165 -17.84 5.51 -4.56
N ALA A 166 -18.09 6.75 -4.98
CA ALA A 166 -19.17 7.57 -4.42
C ALA A 166 -20.10 8.06 -5.51
N ALA A 167 -21.39 7.75 -5.36
CA ALA A 167 -22.45 8.36 -6.15
C ALA A 167 -23.02 9.56 -5.39
N VAL A 168 -23.01 10.72 -6.03
CA VAL A 168 -23.51 11.98 -5.48
C VAL A 168 -24.78 12.36 -6.19
N ARG A 169 -25.81 12.67 -5.42
CA ARG A 169 -27.12 13.09 -5.94
C ARG A 169 -27.65 14.30 -5.22
N LEU A 170 -28.51 15.05 -5.90
CA LEU A 170 -29.36 16.03 -5.23
C LEU A 170 -30.36 15.30 -4.32
N ARG A 171 -30.65 15.87 -3.15
CA ARG A 171 -31.54 15.30 -2.12
C ARG A 171 -32.89 14.88 -2.68
N TRP A 172 -33.39 15.63 -3.66
CA TRP A 172 -34.66 15.39 -4.35
C TRP A 172 -34.50 15.36 -5.87
N GLY A 173 -33.31 14.97 -6.37
CA GLY A 173 -33.01 15.01 -7.79
C GLY A 173 -32.15 13.85 -8.26
N PRO A 174 -31.63 13.94 -9.50
CA PRO A 174 -30.82 12.91 -10.11
C PRO A 174 -29.43 12.82 -9.48
N ASP A 175 -28.71 11.76 -9.86
CA ASP A 175 -27.27 11.67 -9.66
C ASP A 175 -26.59 12.77 -10.49
N VAL A 176 -25.68 13.49 -9.85
CA VAL A 176 -24.98 14.63 -10.45
C VAL A 176 -23.52 14.32 -10.75
N GLN A 177 -22.90 13.39 -9.99
CA GLN A 177 -21.51 13.03 -10.18
C GLN A 177 -21.23 11.64 -9.59
N ARG A 178 -20.40 10.85 -10.28
CA ARG A 178 -19.76 9.67 -9.70
C ARG A 178 -18.27 9.93 -9.51
N TYR A 179 -17.74 9.50 -8.38
CA TYR A 179 -16.33 9.52 -8.06
C TYR A 179 -15.80 8.09 -7.93
N LEU A 180 -14.58 7.86 -8.41
CA LEU A 180 -13.80 6.64 -8.17
C LEU A 180 -12.53 7.07 -7.43
N PHE A 181 -12.30 6.49 -6.26
CA PHE A 181 -11.20 6.84 -5.38
C PHE A 181 -10.18 5.71 -5.32
N GLU A 182 -8.92 6.11 -5.30
CA GLU A 182 -7.81 5.31 -4.81
C GLU A 182 -7.31 5.96 -3.52
N VAL A 183 -7.19 5.20 -2.44
CA VAL A 183 -6.80 5.65 -1.11
C VAL A 183 -5.45 5.07 -0.76
N LYS A 184 -4.46 5.93 -0.52
CA LYS A 184 -3.17 5.56 0.04
C LYS A 184 -3.01 6.16 1.43
N THR A 185 -2.28 5.47 2.29
CA THR A 185 -1.89 5.98 3.61
C THR A 185 -0.40 6.35 3.62
N GLY A 186 -0.04 7.41 4.34
CA GLY A 186 1.33 7.87 4.45
C GLY A 186 1.93 8.30 3.10
N THR A 187 3.14 7.84 2.78
CA THR A 187 3.86 8.19 1.54
C THR A 187 3.59 7.21 0.39
N GLY A 188 2.51 6.43 0.46
CA GLY A 188 2.18 5.45 -0.58
C GLY A 188 2.02 6.10 -1.96
N GLU A 189 2.88 5.73 -2.90
CA GLU A 189 2.78 6.14 -4.30
C GLU A 189 1.90 5.16 -5.09
N LEU A 190 1.35 5.63 -6.21
CA LEU A 190 0.65 4.77 -7.16
C LEU A 190 1.65 3.99 -8.00
N GLU A 191 1.35 2.73 -8.29
CA GLU A 191 2.08 2.00 -9.32
C GLU A 191 1.90 2.69 -10.68
N ARG A 192 2.96 2.72 -11.50
CA ARG A 192 2.95 3.43 -12.80
C ARG A 192 1.82 2.97 -13.73
N THR A 193 1.56 1.66 -13.75
CA THR A 193 0.50 1.02 -14.54
C THR A 193 -0.89 1.37 -14.02
N GLN A 194 -1.06 1.39 -12.69
CA GLN A 194 -2.28 1.83 -12.04
C GLN A 194 -2.58 3.31 -12.32
N GLU A 195 -1.57 4.18 -12.16
CA GLU A 195 -1.70 5.60 -12.45
C GLU A 195 -2.05 5.85 -13.94
N ALA A 196 -1.41 5.12 -14.86
CA ALA A 196 -1.73 5.20 -16.28
C ALA A 196 -3.20 4.81 -16.56
N THR A 197 -3.66 3.71 -15.96
CA THR A 197 -5.04 3.22 -16.08
C THR A 197 -6.04 4.25 -15.55
N MET A 198 -5.77 4.82 -14.37
CA MET A 198 -6.58 5.87 -13.75
C MET A 198 -6.67 7.13 -14.63
N ARG A 199 -5.53 7.61 -15.16
CA ARG A 199 -5.47 8.79 -16.02
C ARG A 199 -6.19 8.59 -17.34
N GLU A 200 -6.10 7.41 -17.93
CA GLU A 200 -6.83 7.07 -19.16
C GLU A 200 -8.34 7.05 -18.93
N HIS A 201 -8.80 6.43 -17.84
CA HIS A 201 -10.22 6.42 -17.46
C HIS A 201 -10.76 7.84 -17.24
N ALA A 202 -10.01 8.66 -16.51
CA ALA A 202 -10.38 10.06 -16.25
C ALA A 202 -10.54 10.90 -17.54
N ARG A 203 -9.78 10.58 -18.60
CA ARG A 203 -9.86 11.27 -19.89
C ARG A 203 -10.99 10.75 -20.77
N SER A 204 -11.26 9.44 -20.73
CA SER A 204 -12.21 8.78 -21.63
C SER A 204 -13.66 8.79 -21.12
N GLN A 205 -13.87 8.85 -19.81
CA GLN A 205 -15.20 8.79 -19.18
C GLN A 205 -15.58 10.11 -18.51
N ALA A 206 -16.22 11.00 -19.26
CA ALA A 206 -16.61 12.33 -18.77
C ALA A 206 -17.55 12.34 -17.54
N ARG A 207 -18.17 11.19 -17.20
CA ARG A 207 -19.08 11.07 -16.05
C ARG A 207 -18.39 10.68 -14.75
N ASP A 208 -17.18 10.12 -14.81
CA ASP A 208 -16.46 9.67 -13.61
C ASP A 208 -15.34 10.64 -13.27
N ARG A 209 -15.29 11.08 -12.02
CA ARG A 209 -14.14 11.80 -11.49
C ARG A 209 -13.24 10.83 -10.75
N VAL A 210 -12.03 10.62 -11.27
CA VAL A 210 -11.00 9.81 -10.63
C VAL A 210 -10.23 10.67 -9.64
N VAL A 211 -10.10 10.19 -8.40
CA VAL A 211 -9.48 10.95 -7.30
C VAL A 211 -8.48 10.05 -6.58
N HIS A 212 -7.24 10.51 -6.46
CA HIS A 212 -6.25 9.91 -5.57
C HIS A 212 -6.30 10.63 -4.23
N VAL A 213 -6.46 9.87 -3.14
CA VAL A 213 -6.53 10.37 -1.78
C VAL A 213 -5.33 9.87 -1.00
N VAL A 214 -4.64 10.80 -0.34
CA VAL A 214 -3.55 10.47 0.59
C VAL A 214 -4.02 10.79 2.00
N ALA A 215 -4.20 9.77 2.83
CA ALA A 215 -4.54 9.92 4.23
C ALA A 215 -3.27 9.97 5.08
N ASP A 216 -3.03 11.12 5.71
CA ASP A 216 -2.00 11.25 6.73
C ASP A 216 -2.47 10.59 8.03
N ILE A 217 -1.76 9.55 8.42
CA ILE A 217 -2.03 8.71 9.60
C ILE A 217 -0.85 8.72 10.57
N ALA A 218 0.13 9.62 10.40
CA ALA A 218 1.32 9.68 11.25
C ALA A 218 1.00 9.96 12.73
N GLY A 219 -0.20 10.45 13.03
CA GLY A 219 -0.68 10.67 14.40
C GLY A 219 -1.48 9.50 15.00
N LEU A 220 -1.61 8.36 14.32
CA LEU A 220 -2.25 7.18 14.89
C LEU A 220 -1.33 6.51 15.93
N PRO A 221 -1.89 5.84 16.96
CA PRO A 221 -1.11 5.09 17.93
C PRO A 221 -0.25 4.01 17.25
N GLU A 222 0.98 3.83 17.74
CA GLU A 222 1.90 2.79 17.27
C GLU A 222 1.48 1.38 17.72
N GLU A 223 0.55 1.28 18.67
CA GLU A 223 0.04 0.03 19.23
C GLU A 223 -1.47 0.14 19.54
N TYR A 224 -2.17 -1.00 19.56
CA TYR A 224 -3.55 -1.09 20.05
C TYR A 224 -3.76 -2.32 20.93
N SER A 225 -4.63 -2.20 21.94
CA SER A 225 -5.01 -3.30 22.82
C SER A 225 -6.45 -3.76 22.54
N VAL A 226 -6.69 -5.08 22.60
CA VAL A 226 -8.02 -5.70 22.45
C VAL A 226 -8.30 -6.65 23.59
N GLU A 227 -9.50 -6.54 24.15
CA GLU A 227 -10.04 -7.47 25.14
C GLU A 227 -11.20 -8.28 24.55
N PHE A 228 -11.19 -9.59 24.76
CA PHE A 228 -12.26 -10.49 24.33
C PHE A 228 -13.03 -11.01 25.53
N HIS A 229 -14.29 -10.60 25.66
CA HIS A 229 -15.17 -11.00 26.77
C HIS A 229 -16.19 -12.04 26.27
N ALA A 230 -16.15 -13.25 26.81
CA ALA A 230 -17.15 -14.27 26.52
C ALA A 230 -18.44 -13.99 27.32
N VAL A 231 -19.58 -13.95 26.63
CA VAL A 231 -20.90 -13.81 27.27
C VAL A 231 -21.62 -15.16 27.21
N GLY A 232 -22.03 -15.66 28.37
CA GLY A 232 -22.82 -16.88 28.56
C GLY A 232 -23.95 -16.66 29.55
#